data_AF-A0A2M8PPH8-F1
#
_entry.id   AF-A0A2M8PPH8-F1
#
_cell.length_a   1.000
_cell.length_b   1.000
_cell.length_c   1.000
_cell.angle_alpha   90.00
_cell.angle_beta   90.00
_cell.angle_gamma   90.00
#
_symmetry.space_group_name_H-M   'P 1'
#
loop_
_entity.id
_entity.type
_entity.pdbx_description
1 polymer ?
#
loop_
_entity_poly.entity_id
_entity_poly.type
_entity_poly.pdbx_seq_one_letter_code
_entity_poly.pdbx_strand_id
1 'polypeptide(L)'
;VDGRLLYGRGAVDAKGSLCTFAVAARRAHIPENIRLIVIGAVEEEAATSKGARYAATQFTPQACLIGEPSQWDRITLGYKGRLLIDWRWEGALAHSAGLIASPAEHAVIYWQRVQEYAAQFNRDVSSPFKQLLPSLRTINAGQDGAYGWAEATIGLRLPPDLAPDEVAESLAPSDDATVRVYGGERAYVAERDTILSRVMRGAIRAEGGQPRFVYKTGTSDMNVVGPIWQCPIVAYGPGDAALDHTPDEHINLDEYLQAIRVLTDALENLTVNITGSSS
;
A
#
# COMPACT_ATOMS: atom_id res chain seq x y z
N VAL A 1 17.05 14.41 15.70
CA VAL A 1 17.53 13.17 16.35
C VAL A 1 17.42 13.38 17.84
N ASP A 2 16.73 12.48 18.52
CA ASP A 2 16.66 12.44 19.98
C ASP A 2 17.07 11.03 20.45
N GLY A 3 18.19 10.94 21.17
CA GLY A 3 18.84 9.66 21.48
C GLY A 3 19.13 8.83 20.22
N ARG A 4 18.53 7.64 20.14
CA ARG A 4 18.64 6.72 18.98
C ARG A 4 17.49 6.86 17.98
N LEU A 5 16.60 7.84 18.17
CA LEU A 5 15.45 8.05 17.31
C LEU A 5 15.70 9.21 16.33
N LEU A 6 15.53 8.94 15.05
CA LEU A 6 15.56 9.95 13.99
C LEU A 6 14.12 10.27 13.59
N TYR A 7 13.66 11.45 13.98
CA TYR A 7 12.34 11.99 13.64
C TYR A 7 12.36 12.68 12.28
N GLY A 8 11.27 12.56 11.53
CA GLY A 8 11.03 13.32 10.32
C GLY A 8 10.05 12.65 9.37
N ARG A 9 9.35 13.44 8.55
CA ARG A 9 8.43 12.92 7.55
C ARG A 9 9.17 12.07 6.51
N GLY A 10 8.81 10.80 6.47
CA GLY A 10 9.41 9.74 5.67
C GLY A 10 10.59 9.03 6.33
N ALA A 11 10.85 9.25 7.61
CA ALA A 11 11.81 8.44 8.37
C ALA A 11 11.45 6.95 8.32
N VAL A 12 10.16 6.63 8.32
CA VAL A 12 9.59 5.28 8.16
C VAL A 12 9.03 5.11 6.75
N ASP A 13 8.20 6.05 6.26
CA ASP A 13 7.44 5.91 5.01
C ASP A 13 7.81 6.97 3.94
N ALA A 14 8.68 6.68 2.98
CA ALA A 14 9.53 5.49 2.89
C ALA A 14 11.01 5.85 2.64
N LYS A 15 11.44 7.06 3.01
CA LYS A 15 12.82 7.52 2.79
C LYS A 15 13.82 6.70 3.61
N GLY A 16 13.44 6.21 4.79
CA GLY A 16 14.23 5.24 5.55
C GLY A 16 14.59 4.02 4.70
N SER A 17 13.60 3.35 4.14
CA SER A 17 13.75 2.19 3.25
C SER A 17 14.56 2.53 1.98
N LEU A 18 14.28 3.66 1.32
CA LEU A 18 15.03 4.09 0.14
C LEU A 18 16.52 4.34 0.46
N CYS A 19 16.82 4.99 1.58
CA CYS A 19 18.20 5.19 2.03
C CYS A 19 18.87 3.87 2.39
N THR A 20 18.16 2.92 3.00
CA THR A 20 18.65 1.56 3.24
C THR A 20 19.04 0.89 1.93
N PHE A 21 18.20 1.02 0.89
CA PHE A 21 18.48 0.44 -0.44
C PHE A 21 19.72 1.07 -1.08
N ALA A 22 19.83 2.40 -1.08
CA ALA A 22 20.97 3.11 -1.64
C ALA A 22 22.30 2.71 -0.96
N VAL A 23 22.30 2.61 0.37
CA VAL A 23 23.51 2.24 1.13
C VAL A 23 23.85 0.76 0.94
N ALA A 24 22.88 -0.13 1.02
CA ALA A 24 23.12 -1.57 0.82
C ALA A 24 23.60 -1.88 -0.60
N ALA A 25 22.99 -1.27 -1.62
CA ALA A 25 23.41 -1.40 -3.01
C ALA A 25 24.86 -0.93 -3.24
N ARG A 26 25.29 0.10 -2.52
CA ARG A 26 26.68 0.59 -2.60
C ARG A 26 27.68 -0.32 -1.89
N ARG A 27 27.26 -1.01 -0.83
CA ARG A 27 28.10 -1.87 0.01
C ARG A 27 28.23 -3.29 -0.53
N ALA A 28 27.15 -3.82 -1.10
CA ALA A 28 27.10 -5.19 -1.61
C ALA A 28 28.09 -5.39 -2.76
N HIS A 29 28.79 -6.52 -2.74
CA HIS A 29 29.56 -6.97 -3.89
C HIS A 29 28.62 -7.57 -4.95
N ILE A 30 28.45 -6.85 -6.07
CA ILE A 30 27.59 -7.27 -7.18
C ILE A 30 28.47 -7.80 -8.33
N PRO A 31 28.28 -9.05 -8.79
CA PRO A 31 29.00 -9.60 -9.93
C PRO A 31 28.79 -8.77 -11.21
N GLU A 32 29.79 -8.73 -12.09
CA GLU A 32 29.77 -7.89 -13.31
C GLU A 32 28.60 -8.19 -14.27
N ASN A 33 28.10 -9.43 -14.24
CA ASN A 33 26.96 -9.86 -15.07
C ASN A 33 25.59 -9.56 -14.44
N ILE A 34 25.54 -8.95 -13.25
CA ILE A 34 24.31 -8.55 -12.60
C ILE A 34 24.20 -7.02 -12.58
N ARG A 35 23.02 -6.51 -12.94
CA ARG A 35 22.68 -5.09 -12.81
C ARG A 35 21.71 -4.89 -11.67
N LEU A 36 22.13 -4.13 -10.66
CA LEU A 36 21.28 -3.66 -9.56
C LEU A 36 20.82 -2.22 -9.85
N ILE A 37 19.52 -1.95 -9.74
CA ILE A 37 18.93 -0.63 -9.99
C ILE A 37 18.14 -0.23 -8.74
N VAL A 38 18.41 0.97 -8.22
CA VAL A 38 17.64 1.58 -7.13
C VAL A 38 16.78 2.70 -7.70
N ILE A 39 15.49 2.68 -7.41
CA ILE A 39 14.51 3.64 -7.94
C ILE A 39 13.85 4.37 -6.77
N GLY A 40 14.00 5.70 -6.72
CA GLY A 40 13.16 6.56 -5.90
C GLY A 40 11.91 6.93 -6.69
N ALA A 41 10.86 6.10 -6.61
CA ALA A 41 9.61 6.34 -7.32
C ALA A 41 8.91 7.60 -6.78
N VAL A 42 8.22 8.32 -7.68
CA VAL A 42 7.44 9.52 -7.36
C VAL A 42 5.95 9.23 -7.43
N GLU A 43 5.17 9.98 -6.65
CA GLU A 43 3.70 9.92 -6.59
C GLU A 43 3.12 8.56 -6.12
N GLU A 44 3.89 7.74 -5.39
CA GLU A 44 3.38 6.50 -4.77
C GLU A 44 2.24 6.81 -3.77
N GLU A 45 2.44 7.83 -2.93
CA GLU A 45 1.45 8.35 -1.98
C GLU A 45 0.19 8.96 -2.63
N ALA A 46 0.22 9.18 -3.94
CA ALA A 46 -0.93 9.64 -4.70
C ALA A 46 -1.68 8.46 -5.33
N ALA A 47 -2.89 8.72 -5.83
CA ALA A 47 -3.64 7.72 -6.57
C ALA A 47 -2.95 7.26 -7.87
N THR A 48 -1.89 7.96 -8.32
CA THR A 48 -1.32 7.85 -9.66
C THR A 48 -0.11 6.92 -9.75
N SER A 49 0.68 6.74 -8.68
CA SER A 49 1.94 5.94 -8.67
C SER A 49 2.77 6.11 -9.95
N LYS A 50 2.94 7.35 -10.43
CA LYS A 50 3.50 7.60 -11.77
C LYS A 50 4.92 7.07 -11.91
N GLY A 51 5.73 7.14 -10.85
CA GLY A 51 7.10 6.63 -10.84
C GLY A 51 7.18 5.12 -11.09
N ALA A 52 6.42 4.33 -10.35
CA ALA A 52 6.35 2.89 -10.54
C ALA A 52 5.76 2.50 -11.90
N ARG A 53 4.69 3.16 -12.34
CA ARG A 53 4.11 2.94 -13.67
C ARG A 53 5.11 3.23 -14.78
N TYR A 54 5.88 4.31 -14.66
CA TYR A 54 6.95 4.60 -15.60
C TYR A 54 8.03 3.52 -15.54
N ALA A 55 8.55 3.18 -14.36
CA ALA A 55 9.57 2.13 -14.20
C ALA A 55 9.13 0.78 -14.79
N ALA A 56 7.85 0.43 -14.67
CA ALA A 56 7.29 -0.79 -15.24
C ALA A 56 7.41 -0.86 -16.78
N THR A 57 7.46 0.30 -17.47
CA THR A 57 7.69 0.37 -18.93
C THR A 57 9.17 0.35 -19.31
N GLN A 58 10.08 0.60 -18.37
CA GLN A 58 11.51 0.73 -18.63
C GLN A 58 12.29 -0.55 -18.32
N PHE A 59 11.77 -1.41 -17.45
CA PHE A 59 12.51 -2.54 -16.88
C PHE A 59 11.70 -3.83 -16.86
N THR A 60 12.40 -4.96 -17.01
CA THR A 60 11.90 -6.33 -16.83
C THR A 60 12.83 -7.07 -15.85
N PRO A 61 12.70 -6.86 -14.53
CA PRO A 61 13.62 -7.40 -13.53
C PRO A 61 13.44 -8.90 -13.31
N GLN A 62 14.52 -9.59 -12.90
CA GLN A 62 14.46 -11.00 -12.47
C GLN A 62 14.01 -11.15 -11.00
N ALA A 63 14.12 -10.08 -10.22
CA ALA A 63 13.64 -10.00 -8.84
C ALA A 63 13.40 -8.52 -8.47
N CYS A 64 12.44 -8.26 -7.59
CA CYS A 64 12.08 -6.92 -7.15
C CYS A 64 11.99 -6.84 -5.63
N LEU A 65 12.61 -5.80 -5.06
CA LEU A 65 12.42 -5.41 -3.66
C LEU A 65 11.67 -4.08 -3.64
N ILE A 66 10.55 -4.04 -2.91
CA ILE A 66 9.78 -2.83 -2.67
C ILE A 66 10.23 -2.21 -1.34
N GLY A 67 10.61 -0.94 -1.36
CA GLY A 67 11.20 -0.25 -0.21
C GLY A 67 10.14 0.31 0.73
N GLU A 68 9.63 -0.52 1.63
CA GLU A 68 8.50 -0.22 2.52
C GLU A 68 8.78 -0.72 3.94
N PRO A 69 8.30 -0.03 4.99
CA PRO A 69 8.57 -0.38 6.38
C PRO A 69 7.96 -1.74 6.75
N SER A 70 8.81 -2.74 6.96
CA SER A 70 8.43 -4.07 7.44
C SER A 70 8.90 -4.36 8.85
N GLN A 71 9.66 -3.44 9.47
CA GLN A 71 10.65 -3.71 10.51
C GLN A 71 11.80 -4.57 9.98
N TRP A 72 13.00 -4.39 10.56
CA TRP A 72 14.23 -5.01 10.02
C TRP A 72 14.21 -6.54 9.94
N ASP A 73 13.42 -7.22 10.78
CA ASP A 73 13.37 -8.68 10.90
C ASP A 73 12.14 -9.31 10.22
N ARG A 74 11.39 -8.55 9.42
CA ARG A 74 10.20 -9.07 8.72
C ARG A 74 10.25 -8.79 7.24
N ILE A 75 9.48 -9.58 6.49
CA ILE A 75 9.36 -9.51 5.04
C ILE A 75 7.88 -9.39 4.71
N THR A 76 7.50 -8.33 4.01
CA THR A 76 6.11 -8.16 3.59
C THR A 76 5.88 -8.94 2.30
N LEU A 77 4.88 -9.84 2.31
CA LEU A 77 4.48 -10.62 1.15
C LEU A 77 3.25 -10.07 0.43
N GLY A 78 2.52 -9.13 1.02
CA GLY A 78 1.35 -8.63 0.36
C GLY A 78 0.81 -7.34 0.95
N TYR A 79 0.11 -6.63 0.07
CA TYR A 79 -0.58 -5.38 0.34
C TYR A 79 -2.01 -5.48 -0.17
N LYS A 80 -2.92 -4.83 0.55
CA LYS A 80 -4.31 -4.71 0.13
C LYS A 80 -4.41 -3.82 -1.10
N GLY A 81 -5.45 -4.05 -1.88
CA GLY A 81 -5.80 -3.16 -2.98
C GLY A 81 -6.37 -1.85 -2.47
N ARG A 82 -6.69 -0.96 -3.41
CA ARG A 82 -7.26 0.36 -3.12
C ARG A 82 -8.40 0.65 -4.10
N LEU A 83 -9.39 1.39 -3.64
CA LEU A 83 -10.35 2.09 -4.48
C LEU A 83 -10.73 3.42 -3.84
N LEU A 84 -10.80 4.49 -4.63
CA LEU A 84 -11.34 5.78 -4.21
C LEU A 84 -12.64 6.04 -4.93
N ILE A 85 -13.63 6.52 -4.18
CA ILE A 85 -14.96 6.85 -4.63
C ILE A 85 -15.25 8.28 -4.22
N ASP A 86 -15.45 9.17 -5.19
CA ASP A 86 -16.08 10.46 -4.96
C ASP A 86 -17.56 10.34 -5.32
N TRP A 87 -18.42 10.53 -4.32
CA TRP A 87 -19.87 10.52 -4.46
C TRP A 87 -20.39 11.96 -4.34
N ARG A 88 -21.38 12.32 -5.16
CA ARG A 88 -22.03 13.63 -5.13
C ARG A 88 -23.52 13.50 -5.40
N TRP A 89 -24.32 14.16 -4.57
CA TRP A 89 -25.76 14.31 -4.75
C TRP A 89 -26.13 15.78 -4.83
N GLU A 90 -27.09 16.10 -5.69
CA GLU A 90 -27.70 17.42 -5.80
C GLU A 90 -29.20 17.25 -6.02
N GLY A 91 -30.02 18.10 -5.38
CA GLY A 91 -31.46 17.99 -5.50
C GLY A 91 -32.21 19.20 -4.96
N ALA A 92 -33.51 19.28 -5.29
CA ALA A 92 -34.37 20.34 -4.76
C ALA A 92 -34.63 20.11 -3.26
N LEU A 93 -34.59 21.20 -2.48
CA LEU A 93 -34.99 21.18 -1.08
C LEU A 93 -36.51 21.17 -0.97
N ALA A 94 -37.05 20.25 -0.18
CA ALA A 94 -38.45 20.26 0.21
C ALA A 94 -38.59 20.75 1.66
N HIS A 95 -39.78 21.23 2.06
CA HIS A 95 -40.05 21.60 3.44
C HIS A 95 -39.65 20.47 4.39
N SER A 96 -38.87 20.80 5.42
CA SER A 96 -38.28 19.88 6.42
C SER A 96 -39.30 19.08 7.26
N ALA A 97 -40.59 19.17 6.95
CA ALA A 97 -41.69 18.39 7.52
C ALA A 97 -42.17 17.25 6.59
N GLY A 98 -41.58 17.11 5.39
CA GLY A 98 -41.81 15.99 4.47
C GLY A 98 -40.78 14.87 4.64
N LEU A 99 -41.15 13.65 4.22
CA LEU A 99 -40.34 12.42 4.25
C LEU A 99 -39.10 12.43 3.33
N ILE A 100 -38.61 13.59 2.91
CA ILE A 100 -37.51 13.73 1.95
C ILE A 100 -36.22 13.97 2.72
N ALA A 101 -35.21 13.14 2.45
CA ALA A 101 -33.90 13.26 3.07
C ALA A 101 -33.25 14.61 2.71
N SER A 102 -32.63 15.24 3.71
CA SER A 102 -31.77 16.39 3.53
C SER A 102 -30.49 16.00 2.77
N PRO A 103 -29.75 16.98 2.20
CA PRO A 103 -28.53 16.68 1.46
C PRO A 103 -27.51 15.89 2.30
N ALA A 104 -27.32 16.27 3.57
CA ALA A 104 -26.43 15.57 4.49
C ALA A 104 -26.90 14.13 4.77
N GLU A 105 -28.21 13.90 4.89
CA GLU A 105 -28.77 12.55 5.07
C GLU A 105 -28.51 11.66 3.86
N HIS A 106 -28.57 12.18 2.62
CA HIS A 106 -28.19 11.40 1.44
C HIS A 106 -26.74 10.90 1.51
N ALA A 107 -25.79 11.73 1.96
CA ALA A 107 -24.40 11.31 2.12
C ALA A 107 -24.24 10.26 3.23
N VAL A 108 -24.96 10.40 4.35
CA VAL A 108 -24.97 9.42 5.44
C VAL A 108 -25.56 8.09 4.99
N ILE A 109 -26.67 8.10 4.24
CA ILE A 109 -27.31 6.91 3.68
C ILE A 109 -26.35 6.18 2.74
N TYR A 110 -25.67 6.91 1.85
CA TYR A 110 -24.70 6.32 0.96
C TYR A 110 -23.51 5.71 1.73
N TRP A 111 -22.99 6.41 2.74
CA TRP A 111 -21.94 5.86 3.60
C TRP A 111 -22.39 4.60 4.35
N GLN A 112 -23.60 4.58 4.89
CA GLN A 112 -24.17 3.39 5.55
C GLN A 112 -24.25 2.20 4.59
N ARG A 113 -24.68 2.41 3.33
CA ARG A 113 -24.66 1.38 2.29
C ARG A 113 -23.26 0.81 2.06
N VAL A 114 -22.22 1.65 2.03
CA VAL A 114 -20.82 1.20 1.92
C VAL A 114 -20.40 0.38 3.14
N GLN A 115 -20.77 0.82 4.35
CA GLN A 115 -20.47 0.07 5.58
C GLN A 115 -21.19 -1.28 5.61
N GLU A 116 -22.45 -1.34 5.19
CA GLU A 116 -23.23 -2.57 5.11
C GLU A 116 -22.64 -3.55 4.10
N TYR A 117 -22.27 -3.07 2.90
CA TYR A 117 -21.57 -3.89 1.91
C TYR A 117 -20.28 -4.50 2.48
N ALA A 118 -19.45 -3.69 3.15
CA ALA A 118 -18.24 -4.18 3.80
C ALA A 118 -18.52 -5.15 4.95
N ALA A 119 -19.53 -4.88 5.79
CA ALA A 119 -19.92 -5.76 6.89
C ALA A 119 -20.45 -7.11 6.39
N GLN A 120 -21.19 -7.12 5.28
CA GLN A 120 -21.66 -8.34 4.63
C GLN A 120 -20.49 -9.15 4.09
N PHE A 121 -19.55 -8.51 3.39
CA PHE A 121 -18.33 -9.17 2.91
C PHE A 121 -17.49 -9.74 4.08
N ASN A 122 -17.40 -8.99 5.18
CA ASN A 122 -16.54 -9.33 6.32
C ASN A 122 -17.14 -10.34 7.31
N ARG A 123 -18.40 -10.77 7.15
CA ARG A 123 -19.19 -11.49 8.17
C ARG A 123 -18.43 -12.66 8.82
N ASP A 124 -17.70 -13.44 8.03
CA ASP A 124 -16.97 -14.62 8.48
C ASP A 124 -15.44 -14.49 8.31
N VAL A 125 -14.94 -13.25 8.18
CA VAL A 125 -13.53 -12.97 7.92
C VAL A 125 -12.88 -12.31 9.13
N SER A 126 -12.00 -13.03 9.82
CA SER A 126 -11.31 -12.54 11.03
C SER A 126 -10.00 -11.82 10.75
N SER A 127 -9.34 -12.07 9.61
CA SER A 127 -8.06 -11.46 9.27
C SER A 127 -8.25 -10.07 8.66
N PRO A 128 -7.68 -8.99 9.23
CA PRO A 128 -7.80 -7.64 8.65
C PRO A 128 -7.29 -7.54 7.20
N PHE A 129 -6.32 -8.36 6.82
CA PHE A 129 -5.81 -8.41 5.45
C PHE A 129 -6.85 -8.93 4.46
N LYS A 130 -7.72 -9.83 4.91
CA LYS A 130 -8.79 -10.45 4.10
C LYS A 130 -10.13 -9.70 4.16
N GLN A 131 -10.27 -8.72 5.04
CA GLN A 131 -11.48 -7.91 5.13
C GLN A 131 -11.54 -6.83 4.04
N LEU A 132 -12.72 -6.30 3.72
CA LEU A 132 -12.88 -5.00 3.07
C LEU A 132 -12.90 -3.91 4.13
N LEU A 133 -12.01 -2.91 4.03
CA LEU A 133 -11.91 -1.83 5.02
C LEU A 133 -12.30 -0.49 4.38
N PRO A 134 -13.52 0.00 4.61
CA PRO A 134 -13.94 1.30 4.12
C PRO A 134 -13.51 2.42 5.09
N SER A 135 -13.33 3.62 4.54
CA SER A 135 -12.96 4.82 5.28
C SER A 135 -13.62 6.05 4.65
N LEU A 136 -14.41 6.78 5.42
CA LEU A 136 -14.94 8.08 5.02
C LEU A 136 -13.84 9.13 5.19
N ARG A 137 -13.39 9.74 4.10
CA ARG A 137 -12.27 10.71 4.09
C ARG A 137 -12.76 12.13 4.27
N THR A 138 -13.84 12.46 3.57
CA THR A 138 -14.50 13.77 3.64
C THR A 138 -16.01 13.57 3.51
N ILE A 139 -16.77 14.46 4.12
CA ILE A 139 -18.20 14.59 3.93
C ILE A 139 -18.55 16.07 4.08
N ASN A 140 -19.14 16.65 3.03
CA ASN A 140 -19.60 18.04 3.04
C ASN A 140 -21.04 18.08 2.52
N ALA A 141 -21.81 19.04 3.03
CA ALA A 141 -23.14 19.31 2.54
C ALA A 141 -23.42 20.81 2.62
N GLY A 142 -24.29 21.27 1.73
CA GLY A 142 -24.67 22.66 1.64
C GLY A 142 -25.97 22.86 0.90
N GLN A 143 -26.32 24.14 0.74
CA GLN A 143 -27.53 24.56 0.05
C GLN A 143 -27.29 25.88 -0.69
N ASP A 144 -27.91 25.98 -1.86
CA ASP A 144 -27.91 27.15 -2.71
C ASP A 144 -29.36 27.47 -3.11
N GLY A 145 -29.98 28.38 -2.36
CA GLY A 145 -31.38 28.77 -2.55
C GLY A 145 -32.34 27.60 -2.30
N ALA A 146 -33.01 27.15 -3.35
CA ALA A 146 -33.98 26.04 -3.30
C ALA A 146 -33.35 24.66 -3.59
N TYR A 147 -32.03 24.59 -3.76
CA TYR A 147 -31.30 23.35 -4.04
C TYR A 147 -30.31 23.05 -2.93
N GLY A 148 -30.10 21.77 -2.67
CA GLY A 148 -29.12 21.25 -1.74
C GLY A 148 -28.12 20.37 -2.45
N TRP A 149 -26.94 20.23 -1.86
CA TRP A 149 -25.89 19.36 -2.36
C TRP A 149 -25.18 18.65 -1.21
N ALA A 150 -24.63 17.48 -1.51
CA ALA A 150 -23.72 16.78 -0.62
C ALA A 150 -22.68 16.01 -1.42
N GLU A 151 -21.49 15.89 -0.84
CA GLU A 151 -20.37 15.17 -1.44
C GLU A 151 -19.61 14.38 -0.36
N ALA A 152 -19.05 13.26 -0.76
CA ALA A 152 -18.24 12.42 0.10
C ALA A 152 -17.12 11.76 -0.69
N THR A 153 -15.89 11.78 -0.14
CA THR A 153 -14.79 10.96 -0.63
C THR A 153 -14.63 9.75 0.29
N ILE A 154 -14.68 8.56 -0.29
CA ILE A 154 -14.57 7.28 0.40
C ILE A 154 -13.35 6.54 -0.15
N GLY A 155 -12.51 6.04 0.77
CA GLY A 155 -11.41 5.14 0.43
C GLY A 155 -11.69 3.73 0.91
N LEU A 156 -11.39 2.75 0.07
CA LEU A 156 -11.56 1.32 0.36
C LEU A 156 -10.19 0.64 0.28
N ARG A 157 -9.84 -0.15 1.30
CA ARG A 157 -8.72 -1.12 1.21
C ARG A 157 -9.29 -2.50 0.89
N LEU A 158 -8.93 -3.00 -0.29
CA LEU A 158 -9.52 -4.20 -0.87
C LEU A 158 -8.72 -5.46 -0.48
N PRO A 159 -9.38 -6.55 -0.07
CA PRO A 159 -8.72 -7.83 0.14
C PRO A 159 -8.35 -8.51 -1.19
N PRO A 160 -7.54 -9.60 -1.17
CA PRO A 160 -7.16 -10.35 -2.36
C PRO A 160 -8.33 -10.86 -3.20
N ASP A 161 -9.43 -11.20 -2.54
CA ASP A 161 -10.58 -11.87 -3.17
C ASP A 161 -11.59 -10.89 -3.80
N LEU A 162 -11.26 -9.60 -3.87
CA LEU A 162 -12.20 -8.57 -4.33
C LEU A 162 -11.52 -7.57 -5.28
N ALA A 163 -12.04 -7.47 -6.51
CA ALA A 163 -11.51 -6.55 -7.52
C ALA A 163 -12.09 -5.13 -7.36
N PRO A 164 -11.32 -4.07 -7.69
CA PRO A 164 -11.83 -2.70 -7.71
C PRO A 164 -13.13 -2.52 -8.51
N ASP A 165 -13.20 -3.09 -9.71
CA ASP A 165 -14.34 -2.91 -10.61
C ASP A 165 -15.62 -3.58 -10.07
N GLU A 166 -15.49 -4.76 -9.47
CA GLU A 166 -16.62 -5.48 -8.83
C GLU A 166 -17.25 -4.65 -7.68
N VAL A 167 -16.41 -3.95 -6.92
CA VAL A 167 -16.85 -3.06 -5.84
C VAL A 167 -17.47 -1.78 -6.40
N ALA A 168 -16.87 -1.21 -7.44
CA ALA A 168 -17.41 -0.03 -8.12
C ALA A 168 -18.81 -0.29 -8.66
N GLU A 169 -19.04 -1.44 -9.29
CA GLU A 169 -20.35 -1.88 -9.77
C GLU A 169 -21.35 -2.06 -8.61
N SER A 170 -20.92 -2.73 -7.53
CA SER A 170 -21.77 -2.98 -6.36
C SER A 170 -22.20 -1.70 -5.63
N LEU A 171 -21.36 -0.66 -5.67
CA LEU A 171 -21.58 0.64 -5.02
C LEU A 171 -22.06 1.73 -5.98
N ALA A 172 -22.44 1.38 -7.21
CA ALA A 172 -23.02 2.32 -8.17
C ALA A 172 -24.27 3.02 -7.56
N PRO A 173 -24.48 4.31 -7.86
CA PRO A 173 -25.58 5.08 -7.28
C PRO A 173 -26.93 4.51 -7.74
N SER A 174 -27.91 4.50 -6.84
CA SER A 174 -29.30 4.08 -7.11
C SER A 174 -30.24 5.25 -7.40
N ASP A 175 -29.77 6.47 -7.14
CA ASP A 175 -30.57 7.70 -7.08
C ASP A 175 -29.96 8.76 -8.02
N ASP A 176 -30.40 10.01 -7.96
CA ASP A 176 -29.85 11.16 -8.71
C ASP A 176 -28.40 11.54 -8.35
N ALA A 177 -27.71 10.69 -7.59
CA ALA A 177 -26.32 10.88 -7.24
C ALA A 177 -25.38 10.43 -8.38
N THR A 178 -24.23 11.08 -8.45
CA THR A 178 -23.12 10.70 -9.32
C THR A 178 -21.99 10.09 -8.49
N VAL A 179 -21.33 9.10 -9.08
CA VAL A 179 -20.16 8.44 -8.49
C VAL A 179 -19.03 8.48 -9.49
N ARG A 180 -17.87 8.97 -9.04
CA ARG A 180 -16.60 8.88 -9.75
C ARG A 180 -15.69 7.92 -9.01
N VAL A 181 -15.23 6.89 -9.71
CA VAL A 181 -14.30 5.89 -9.18
C VAL A 181 -12.92 6.09 -9.78
N TYR A 182 -11.87 6.02 -8.97
CA TYR A 182 -10.48 6.19 -9.40
C TYR A 182 -9.49 5.54 -8.41
N GLY A 183 -8.20 5.52 -8.79
CA GLY A 183 -7.13 5.00 -7.93
C GLY A 183 -7.26 3.51 -7.59
N GLY A 184 -7.95 2.76 -8.46
CA GLY A 184 -8.19 1.32 -8.32
C GLY A 184 -6.91 0.51 -8.47
N GLU A 185 -6.57 -0.26 -7.45
CA GLU A 185 -5.45 -1.20 -7.45
C GLU A 185 -5.91 -2.54 -6.87
N ARG A 186 -5.55 -3.66 -7.51
CA ARG A 186 -5.81 -4.99 -6.95
C ARG A 186 -4.88 -5.26 -5.78
N ALA A 187 -5.37 -6.02 -4.79
CA ALA A 187 -4.49 -6.59 -3.77
C ALA A 187 -3.44 -7.49 -4.42
N TYR A 188 -2.25 -7.52 -3.84
CA TYR A 188 -1.15 -8.35 -4.32
C TYR A 188 -0.62 -9.22 -3.19
N VAL A 189 -0.40 -10.49 -3.50
CA VAL A 189 0.18 -11.49 -2.59
C VAL A 189 1.27 -12.23 -3.35
N ALA A 190 2.51 -12.04 -2.92
CA ALA A 190 3.67 -12.71 -3.48
C ALA A 190 3.77 -14.18 -3.04
N GLU A 191 4.40 -14.97 -3.90
CA GLU A 191 4.79 -16.35 -3.60
C GLU A 191 5.73 -16.41 -2.38
N ARG A 192 5.41 -17.29 -1.44
CA ARG A 192 6.10 -17.35 -0.14
C ARG A 192 7.51 -17.91 -0.26
N ASP A 193 7.73 -18.88 -1.16
CA ASP A 193 9.01 -19.59 -1.29
C ASP A 193 9.65 -19.32 -2.65
N THR A 194 10.34 -18.19 -2.74
CA THR A 194 11.11 -17.78 -3.92
C THR A 194 12.58 -17.73 -3.58
N ILE A 195 13.44 -17.59 -4.58
CA ILE A 195 14.87 -17.35 -4.31
C ILE A 195 15.05 -16.07 -3.46
N LEU A 196 14.30 -15.02 -3.76
CA LEU A 196 14.34 -13.74 -3.05
C LEU A 196 13.90 -13.89 -1.58
N SER A 197 12.77 -14.57 -1.31
CA SER A 197 12.32 -14.74 0.07
C SER A 197 13.25 -15.68 0.87
N ARG A 198 13.91 -16.63 0.23
CA ARG A 198 14.92 -17.49 0.89
C ARG A 198 16.16 -16.71 1.30
N VAL A 199 16.73 -15.89 0.42
CA VAL A 199 17.93 -15.09 0.76
C VAL A 199 17.64 -14.04 1.82
N MET A 200 16.48 -13.36 1.75
CA MET A 200 16.08 -12.40 2.78
C MET A 200 15.93 -13.06 4.16
N ARG A 201 15.30 -14.24 4.23
CA ARG A 201 15.21 -15.01 5.49
C ARG A 201 16.57 -15.48 5.99
N GLY A 202 17.50 -15.82 5.10
CA GLY A 202 18.87 -16.16 5.44
C GLY A 202 19.58 -14.98 6.09
N ALA A 203 19.54 -13.81 5.44
CA ALA A 203 20.20 -12.61 5.91
C ALA A 203 19.66 -12.08 7.24
N ILE A 204 18.33 -12.14 7.45
CA ILE A 204 17.74 -11.78 8.75
C ILE A 204 18.29 -12.68 9.86
N ARG A 205 18.43 -13.99 9.61
CA ARG A 205 19.00 -14.93 10.60
C ARG A 205 20.48 -14.70 10.85
N ALA A 206 21.25 -14.36 9.81
CA ALA A 206 22.67 -14.04 9.93
C ALA A 206 22.90 -12.82 10.84
N GLU A 207 21.98 -11.86 10.82
CA GLU A 207 21.95 -10.69 11.72
C GLU A 207 21.25 -10.95 13.08
N GLY A 208 21.03 -12.22 13.44
CA GLY A 208 20.46 -12.62 14.73
C GLY A 208 18.94 -12.49 14.85
N GLY A 209 18.24 -12.22 13.76
CA GLY A 209 16.79 -12.04 13.72
C GLY A 209 16.00 -13.33 13.53
N GLN A 210 14.69 -13.24 13.77
CA GLN A 210 13.74 -14.32 13.49
C GLN A 210 12.81 -13.89 12.35
N PRO A 211 13.07 -14.31 11.10
CA PRO A 211 12.33 -13.80 9.97
C PRO A 211 10.86 -14.18 10.03
N ARG A 212 9.99 -13.19 9.84
CA ARG A 212 8.53 -13.38 9.78
C ARG A 212 7.98 -12.81 8.48
N PHE A 213 6.98 -13.49 7.94
CA PHE A 213 6.18 -12.91 6.86
C PHE A 213 5.04 -12.10 7.43
N VAL A 214 4.81 -10.94 6.86
CA VAL A 214 3.70 -10.05 7.21
C VAL A 214 2.91 -9.65 5.98
N TYR A 215 1.68 -9.24 6.22
CA TYR A 215 0.75 -8.75 5.21
C TYR A 215 0.23 -7.39 5.68
N LYS A 216 0.32 -6.37 4.83
CA LYS A 216 0.04 -4.99 5.19
C LYS A 216 -1.36 -4.60 4.72
N THR A 217 -2.07 -3.82 5.55
CA THR A 217 -3.42 -3.34 5.25
C THR A 217 -3.44 -2.10 4.35
N GLY A 218 -2.28 -1.47 4.15
CA GLY A 218 -2.08 -0.42 3.14
C GLY A 218 -2.01 -0.98 1.72
N THR A 219 -1.65 -0.10 0.79
CA THR A 219 -1.36 -0.38 -0.63
C THR A 219 0.00 0.23 -0.91
N SER A 220 0.81 -0.39 -1.76
CA SER A 220 2.11 0.14 -2.17
C SER A 220 2.31 -0.04 -3.67
N ASP A 221 3.44 0.44 -4.18
CA ASP A 221 3.87 0.17 -5.55
C ASP A 221 4.06 -1.34 -5.85
N MET A 222 4.10 -2.22 -4.84
CA MET A 222 4.02 -3.68 -5.02
C MET A 222 2.74 -4.08 -5.78
N ASN A 223 1.62 -3.41 -5.49
CA ASN A 223 0.34 -3.64 -6.17
C ASN A 223 0.39 -3.24 -7.64
N VAL A 224 1.20 -2.22 -7.97
CA VAL A 224 1.32 -1.66 -9.31
C VAL A 224 2.23 -2.51 -10.18
N VAL A 225 3.45 -2.80 -9.70
CA VAL A 225 4.47 -3.46 -10.53
C VAL A 225 4.40 -4.99 -10.46
N GLY A 226 3.88 -5.56 -9.37
CA GLY A 226 3.79 -7.01 -9.17
C GLY A 226 3.05 -7.75 -10.30
N PRO A 227 1.84 -7.30 -10.71
CA PRO A 227 1.12 -7.91 -11.83
C PRO A 227 1.81 -7.78 -13.19
N ILE A 228 2.67 -6.77 -13.37
CA ILE A 228 3.35 -6.46 -14.63
C ILE A 228 4.65 -7.25 -14.76
N TRP A 229 5.50 -7.20 -13.74
CA TRP A 229 6.84 -7.82 -13.79
C TRP A 229 6.80 -9.33 -13.58
N GLN A 230 5.84 -9.84 -12.80
CA GLN A 230 5.65 -11.28 -12.57
C GLN A 230 6.94 -12.02 -12.13
N CYS A 231 7.88 -11.30 -11.51
CA CYS A 231 9.10 -11.85 -10.93
C CYS A 231 8.94 -12.08 -9.42
N PRO A 232 9.84 -12.84 -8.76
CA PRO A 232 9.95 -12.84 -7.31
C PRO A 232 9.99 -11.40 -6.76
N ILE A 233 9.05 -11.08 -5.87
CA ILE A 233 8.87 -9.74 -5.32
C ILE A 233 8.52 -9.81 -3.84
N VAL A 234 9.18 -9.00 -3.01
CA VAL A 234 8.82 -8.81 -1.60
C VAL A 234 9.04 -7.34 -1.21
N ALA A 235 8.40 -6.90 -0.14
CA ALA A 235 8.67 -5.60 0.46
C ALA A 235 9.56 -5.74 1.71
N TYR A 236 10.52 -4.83 1.85
CA TYR A 236 11.46 -4.80 2.95
C TYR A 236 11.95 -3.40 3.26
N GLY A 237 12.05 -3.08 4.54
CA GLY A 237 12.54 -1.80 5.02
C GLY A 237 12.50 -1.72 6.54
N PRO A 238 13.38 -0.93 7.16
CA PRO A 238 13.33 -0.70 8.59
C PRO A 238 12.13 0.18 8.98
N GLY A 239 11.78 0.17 10.26
CA GLY A 239 10.75 1.04 10.82
C GLY A 239 9.41 0.33 11.00
N ASP A 240 8.61 0.87 11.92
CA ASP A 240 7.29 0.38 12.25
C ASP A 240 6.22 1.16 11.47
N ALA A 241 5.52 0.46 10.57
CA ALA A 241 4.44 1.04 9.76
C ALA A 241 3.27 1.61 10.58
N ALA A 242 3.19 1.33 11.89
CA ALA A 242 2.24 2.01 12.76
C ALA A 242 2.53 3.53 12.89
N LEU A 243 3.74 3.97 12.53
CA LEU A 243 4.15 5.39 12.56
C LEU A 243 3.90 6.12 11.24
N ASP A 244 3.43 5.42 10.20
CA ASP A 244 3.14 6.00 8.89
C ASP A 244 2.12 7.15 9.05
N HIS A 245 2.43 8.28 8.42
CA HIS A 245 1.63 9.52 8.43
C HIS A 245 1.42 10.17 9.80
N THR A 246 2.03 9.66 10.88
CA THR A 246 1.92 10.26 12.21
C THR A 246 2.74 11.57 12.35
N PRO A 247 2.37 12.47 13.29
CA PRO A 247 3.16 13.69 13.58
C PRO A 247 4.55 13.40 14.15
N ASP A 248 4.67 12.30 14.90
CA ASP A 248 5.89 11.87 15.59
C ASP A 248 6.60 10.74 14.84
N GLU A 249 6.50 10.71 13.50
CA GLU A 249 7.16 9.70 12.68
C GLU A 249 8.67 9.68 12.94
N HIS A 250 9.18 8.51 13.34
CA HIS A 250 10.59 8.32 13.65
C HIS A 250 11.06 6.89 13.40
N ILE A 251 12.36 6.75 13.19
CA ILE A 251 13.02 5.47 13.03
C ILE A 251 14.12 5.29 14.08
N ASN A 252 14.24 4.08 14.61
CA ASN A 252 15.36 3.72 15.48
C ASN A 252 16.62 3.51 14.62
N LEU A 253 17.71 4.21 14.96
CA LEU A 253 18.96 4.17 14.21
C LEU A 253 19.67 2.82 14.28
N ASP A 254 19.53 2.07 15.38
CA ASP A 254 20.07 0.71 15.48
C ASP A 254 19.36 -0.23 14.51
N GLU A 255 18.03 -0.16 14.47
CA GLU A 255 17.20 -0.90 13.53
C GLU A 255 17.54 -0.55 12.08
N TYR A 256 17.63 0.75 11.77
CA TYR A 256 18.00 1.24 10.44
C TYR A 256 19.35 0.67 9.97
N LEU A 257 20.36 0.71 10.84
CA LEU A 257 21.68 0.15 10.54
C LEU A 257 21.66 -1.37 10.39
N GLN A 258 20.80 -2.07 11.14
CA GLN A 258 20.62 -3.52 11.03
C GLN A 258 19.96 -3.91 9.72
N ALA A 259 18.93 -3.18 9.28
CA ALA A 259 18.30 -3.40 7.98
C ALA A 259 19.27 -3.20 6.80
N ILE A 260 20.22 -2.25 6.90
CA ILE A 260 21.29 -2.10 5.91
C ILE A 260 22.14 -3.37 5.82
N ARG A 261 22.53 -3.96 6.96
CA ARG A 261 23.35 -5.18 6.98
C ARG A 261 22.59 -6.37 6.40
N VAL A 262 21.34 -6.57 6.82
CA VAL A 262 20.46 -7.60 6.26
C VAL A 262 20.33 -7.45 4.75
N LEU A 263 20.03 -6.25 4.25
CA LEU A 263 19.84 -6.05 2.82
C LEU A 263 21.16 -6.23 2.05
N THR A 264 22.30 -5.83 2.61
CA THR A 264 23.62 -6.04 1.99
C THR A 264 23.88 -7.54 1.80
N ASP A 265 23.73 -8.34 2.85
CA ASP A 265 23.94 -9.80 2.80
C ASP A 265 22.91 -10.48 1.87
N ALA A 266 21.66 -10.06 1.89
CA ALA A 266 20.64 -10.60 0.99
C ALA A 266 20.95 -10.34 -0.48
N LEU A 267 21.42 -9.13 -0.83
CA LEU A 267 21.83 -8.79 -2.19
C LEU A 267 23.00 -9.64 -2.66
N GLU A 268 24.06 -9.79 -1.84
CA GLU A 268 25.22 -10.61 -2.19
C GLU A 268 24.82 -12.07 -2.43
N ASN A 269 24.03 -12.66 -1.54
CA ASN A 269 23.56 -14.05 -1.70
C ASN A 269 22.59 -14.22 -2.89
N LEU A 270 21.75 -13.23 -3.18
CA LEU A 270 20.84 -13.28 -4.33
C LEU A 270 21.63 -13.40 -5.64
N THR A 271 22.69 -12.60 -5.78
CA THR A 271 23.50 -12.59 -7.01
C THR A 271 24.17 -13.94 -7.26
N VAL A 272 24.73 -14.57 -6.23
CA VAL A 272 25.33 -15.92 -6.33
C VAL A 272 24.32 -16.93 -6.86
N ASN A 273 23.09 -16.93 -6.34
CA ASN A 273 22.07 -17.91 -6.73
C ASN A 273 21.49 -17.68 -8.13
N ILE A 274 21.38 -16.42 -8.58
CA ILE A 274 20.96 -16.10 -9.95
C ILE A 274 22.02 -16.56 -10.96
N THR A 275 23.31 -16.40 -10.63
CA THR A 275 24.39 -16.84 -11.52
C THR A 275 24.58 -18.36 -11.57
N GLY A 276 24.38 -19.06 -10.44
CA GLY A 276 24.54 -20.53 -10.36
C GLY A 276 23.39 -21.36 -10.94
N SER A 277 22.29 -20.74 -11.36
CA SER A 277 21.16 -21.43 -12.02
C SER A 277 21.23 -21.40 -13.55
N SER A 278 22.29 -20.82 -14.11
CA SER A 278 22.53 -20.69 -15.55
C SER A 278 23.53 -21.74 -16.10
N SER A 279 23.79 -22.82 -15.37
CA SER A 279 24.74 -23.89 -15.71
C SER A 279 24.11 -25.27 -15.66
#